data_AF-A0A847NLS1-F1
#
_entry.id   AF-A0A847NLS1-F1
#
_cell.length_a   1.000
_cell.length_b   1.000
_cell.length_c   1.000
_cell.angle_alpha   90.00
_cell.angle_beta   90.00
_cell.angle_gamma   90.00
#
_symmetry.space_group_name_H-M   'P 1'
#
loop_
_entity.id
_entity.type
_entity.pdbx_description
1 polymer ?
#
loop_
_entity_poly.entity_id
_entity_poly.type
_entity_poly.pdbx_seq_one_letter_code
_entity_poly.pdbx_strand_id
1 'polypeptide(L)'
;LDITKSYRDTESRLRVLETKEERILSLLEKAEKMEDIIALENQLSEIIYQKENLTADLMEMDDKVDYSTVHLELREVAKLTPGENVKTPFFAKLANAFKNSIYYFTQNIESFLISIIYFLPYGIILVVAAFVIGRFIRKKKDRLPIIGKKDGE
;
A
#
# COMPACT_ATOMS: atom_id res chain seq x y z
N LEU A 1 -17.48 0.73 -10.31
CA LEU A 1 -18.65 -0.18 -10.39
C LEU A 1 -18.12 -1.60 -10.45
N ASP A 2 -18.66 -2.51 -9.65
CA ASP A 2 -18.27 -3.92 -9.66
C ASP A 2 -19.10 -4.65 -10.72
N ILE A 3 -18.46 -4.98 -11.86
CA ILE A 3 -19.12 -5.62 -13.01
C ILE A 3 -19.54 -7.05 -12.67
N THR A 4 -18.74 -7.77 -11.86
CA THR A 4 -19.05 -9.13 -11.45
C THR A 4 -20.31 -9.19 -10.59
N LYS A 5 -20.47 -8.24 -9.67
CA LYS A 5 -21.71 -8.14 -8.89
C LYS A 5 -22.92 -7.86 -9.78
N SER A 6 -22.80 -6.87 -10.67
CA SER A 6 -23.89 -6.50 -11.58
C SER A 6 -24.28 -7.66 -12.50
N TYR A 7 -23.31 -8.38 -13.05
CA TYR A 7 -23.52 -9.53 -13.90
C TYR A 7 -24.32 -10.64 -13.19
N ARG A 8 -23.88 -11.02 -11.98
CA ARG A 8 -24.56 -12.04 -11.17
C ARG A 8 -25.97 -11.64 -10.77
N ASP A 9 -26.18 -10.36 -10.47
CA ASP A 9 -27.50 -9.83 -10.14
C ASP A 9 -28.45 -9.89 -11.36
N THR A 10 -27.98 -9.49 -12.56
CA THR A 10 -28.72 -9.56 -13.82
C THR A 10 -29.06 -11.01 -14.20
N GLU A 11 -28.08 -11.91 -14.15
CA GLU A 11 -28.27 -13.34 -14.42
C GLU A 11 -29.29 -13.97 -13.46
N SER A 12 -29.25 -13.58 -12.17
CA SER A 12 -30.22 -14.06 -11.18
C SER A 12 -31.64 -13.57 -11.48
N ARG A 13 -31.80 -12.31 -11.93
CA ARG A 13 -33.11 -11.78 -12.35
C ARG A 13 -33.65 -12.51 -13.59
N LEU A 14 -32.79 -12.79 -14.56
CA LEU A 14 -33.15 -13.54 -15.76
C LEU A 14 -33.72 -14.92 -15.39
N ARG A 15 -33.04 -15.67 -14.50
CA ARG A 15 -33.53 -16.97 -14.00
C ARG A 15 -34.88 -16.90 -13.30
N VAL A 16 -35.14 -15.83 -12.54
CA VAL A 16 -36.46 -15.62 -11.91
C VAL A 16 -37.54 -15.41 -12.96
N LEU A 17 -37.25 -14.66 -14.02
CA LEU A 17 -38.19 -14.43 -15.13
C LEU A 17 -38.47 -15.71 -15.92
N GLU A 18 -37.47 -16.54 -16.18
CA GLU A 18 -37.65 -17.86 -16.82
C GLU A 18 -38.58 -18.76 -16.01
N THR A 19 -38.36 -18.84 -14.69
CA THR A 19 -39.25 -19.63 -13.81
C THR A 19 -40.68 -19.05 -13.81
N LYS A 20 -40.81 -17.73 -13.90
CA LYS A 20 -42.11 -17.05 -13.95
C LYS A 20 -42.82 -17.31 -15.27
N GLU A 21 -42.09 -17.30 -16.39
CA GLU A 21 -42.58 -17.65 -17.72
C GLU A 21 -43.12 -19.09 -17.74
N GLU A 22 -42.34 -20.06 -17.29
CA GLU A 22 -42.77 -21.47 -17.19
C GLU A 22 -44.06 -21.60 -16.37
N ARG A 23 -44.15 -20.86 -15.26
CA ARG A 23 -45.36 -20.84 -14.44
C ARG A 23 -46.54 -20.24 -15.19
N ILE A 24 -46.37 -19.12 -15.90
CA ILE A 24 -47.45 -18.52 -16.69
C ILE A 24 -47.90 -19.44 -17.82
N LEU A 25 -46.97 -20.09 -18.53
CA LEU A 25 -47.31 -21.09 -19.55
C LEU A 25 -48.12 -22.24 -18.95
N SER A 26 -47.75 -22.74 -17.77
CA SER A 26 -48.51 -23.79 -17.07
C SER A 26 -49.90 -23.34 -16.61
N LEU A 27 -50.10 -22.04 -16.39
CA LEU A 27 -51.39 -21.45 -16.05
C LEU A 27 -52.24 -21.23 -17.30
N LEU A 28 -51.63 -20.83 -18.41
CA LEU A 28 -52.28 -20.71 -19.73
C LEU A 28 -52.84 -22.05 -20.19
N GLU A 29 -52.09 -23.15 -20.01
CA GLU A 29 -52.57 -24.50 -20.32
C GLU A 29 -53.83 -24.92 -19.54
N LYS A 30 -54.05 -24.33 -18.36
CA LYS A 30 -55.18 -24.64 -17.46
C LYS A 30 -56.27 -23.59 -17.48
N ALA A 31 -56.08 -22.48 -18.20
CA ALA A 31 -57.00 -21.36 -18.22
C ALA A 31 -58.19 -21.67 -19.14
N GLU A 32 -59.40 -21.68 -18.59
CA GLU A 32 -60.63 -21.93 -19.35
C GLU A 32 -61.34 -20.64 -19.76
N LYS A 33 -61.11 -19.54 -19.02
CA LYS A 33 -61.75 -18.25 -19.28
C LYS A 33 -60.90 -17.40 -20.20
N MET A 34 -61.54 -16.83 -21.22
CA MET A 34 -60.88 -15.94 -22.18
C MET A 34 -60.26 -14.70 -21.51
N GLU A 35 -60.92 -14.16 -20.49
CA GLU A 35 -60.42 -13.03 -19.71
C GLU A 35 -59.08 -13.35 -19.03
N ASP A 36 -58.96 -14.56 -18.44
CA ASP A 36 -57.73 -15.03 -17.79
C ASP A 36 -56.62 -15.28 -18.81
N ILE A 37 -56.95 -15.85 -19.98
CA ILE A 37 -56.00 -16.07 -21.08
C ILE A 37 -55.39 -14.74 -21.55
N ILE A 38 -56.23 -13.74 -21.84
CA ILE A 38 -55.77 -12.41 -22.29
C ILE A 38 -54.87 -11.78 -21.22
N ALA A 39 -55.23 -11.88 -19.94
CA ALA A 39 -54.42 -11.34 -18.86
C ALA A 39 -53.05 -12.02 -18.75
N LEU A 40 -53.00 -13.36 -18.89
CA LEU A 40 -51.77 -14.13 -18.84
C LEU A 40 -50.86 -13.87 -20.06
N GLU A 41 -51.42 -13.76 -21.26
CA GLU A 41 -50.69 -13.41 -22.50
C GLU A 41 -50.04 -12.02 -22.43
N ASN A 42 -50.75 -11.04 -21.86
CA ASN A 42 -50.20 -9.71 -21.62
C ASN A 42 -49.03 -9.76 -20.64
N GLN A 43 -49.13 -10.55 -19.57
CA GLN A 43 -48.01 -10.74 -18.64
C GLN A 43 -46.85 -11.52 -19.28
N LEU A 44 -47.14 -12.50 -20.13
CA LEU A 44 -46.14 -13.27 -20.86
C LEU A 44 -45.34 -12.36 -21.80
N SER A 45 -46.02 -11.50 -22.55
CA SER A 45 -45.39 -10.51 -23.43
C SER A 45 -44.44 -9.59 -22.67
N GLU A 46 -44.85 -9.10 -21.50
CA GLU A 46 -44.01 -8.28 -20.63
C GLU A 46 -42.77 -9.04 -20.13
N ILE A 47 -42.94 -10.32 -19.75
CA ILE A 47 -41.80 -11.15 -19.31
C ILE A 47 -40.82 -11.36 -20.45
N ILE A 48 -41.30 -11.67 -21.66
CA ILE A 48 -40.44 -11.86 -22.84
C ILE A 48 -39.62 -10.59 -23.09
N TYR A 49 -40.27 -9.43 -23.11
CA TYR A 49 -39.57 -8.15 -23.28
C TYR A 49 -38.50 -7.92 -22.21
N GLN A 50 -38.80 -8.20 -20.93
CA GLN A 50 -37.83 -8.07 -19.85
C GLN A 50 -36.66 -9.06 -19.99
N LYS A 51 -36.93 -10.31 -20.39
CA LYS A 51 -35.87 -11.30 -20.64
C LYS A 51 -34.95 -10.86 -21.77
N GLU A 52 -35.50 -10.36 -22.88
CA GLU A 52 -34.72 -9.88 -24.02
C GLU A 52 -33.80 -8.73 -23.62
N ASN A 53 -34.31 -7.76 -22.86
CA ASN A 53 -33.51 -6.65 -22.37
C ASN A 53 -32.37 -7.11 -21.45
N LEU A 54 -32.66 -7.97 -20.46
CA LEU A 54 -31.63 -8.48 -19.56
C LEU A 54 -30.60 -9.36 -20.28
N THR A 55 -31.02 -10.09 -21.31
CA THR A 55 -30.11 -10.88 -22.15
C THR A 55 -29.18 -9.97 -22.95
N ALA A 56 -29.71 -8.90 -23.54
CA ALA A 56 -28.90 -7.89 -24.23
C ALA A 56 -27.91 -7.21 -23.28
N ASP A 57 -28.33 -6.88 -22.05
CA ASP A 57 -27.45 -6.32 -21.03
C ASP A 57 -26.29 -7.27 -20.68
N LEU A 58 -26.56 -8.58 -20.53
CA LEU A 58 -25.51 -9.57 -20.26
C LEU A 58 -24.52 -9.67 -21.43
N MET A 59 -25.01 -9.69 -22.67
CA MET A 59 -24.16 -9.69 -23.87
C MET A 59 -23.27 -8.44 -23.93
N GLU A 60 -23.80 -7.27 -23.61
CA GLU A 60 -23.00 -6.04 -23.56
C GLU A 60 -21.91 -6.10 -22.49
N MET A 61 -22.20 -6.70 -21.32
CA MET A 61 -21.19 -6.89 -20.28
C MET A 61 -20.11 -7.87 -20.72
N ASP A 62 -20.48 -8.97 -21.38
CA ASP A 62 -19.53 -9.96 -21.90
C ASP A 62 -18.61 -9.34 -22.97
N ASP A 63 -19.17 -8.60 -23.94
CA ASP A 63 -18.39 -7.88 -24.95
C ASP A 63 -17.38 -6.92 -24.30
N LYS A 64 -17.79 -6.16 -23.28
CA LYS A 64 -16.90 -5.23 -22.56
C LYS A 64 -15.77 -5.94 -21.81
N VAL A 65 -16.01 -7.14 -21.28
CA VAL A 65 -14.98 -7.94 -20.61
C VAL A 65 -14.00 -8.51 -21.64
N ASP A 66 -14.47 -8.96 -22.79
CA ASP A 66 -13.62 -9.49 -23.87
C ASP A 66 -12.66 -8.44 -24.43
N TYR A 67 -13.08 -7.17 -24.49
CA TYR A 67 -12.21 -6.04 -24.88
C TYR A 67 -11.43 -5.42 -23.69
N SER A 68 -11.49 -5.98 -22.49
CA SER A 68 -10.83 -5.41 -21.33
C SER A 68 -9.34 -5.79 -21.25
N THR A 69 -8.47 -4.78 -21.17
CA THR A 69 -7.03 -4.97 -20.94
C THR A 69 -6.76 -5.08 -19.43
N VAL A 70 -6.19 -6.21 -18.99
CA VAL A 70 -5.79 -6.41 -17.59
C VAL A 70 -4.40 -5.82 -17.35
N HIS A 71 -4.31 -4.78 -16.53
CA HIS A 71 -3.04 -4.23 -16.05
C HIS A 71 -2.64 -4.87 -14.72
N LEU A 72 -1.63 -5.74 -14.75
CA LEU A 72 -1.11 -6.41 -13.55
C LEU A 72 0.17 -5.71 -13.08
N GLU A 73 0.09 -4.96 -11.99
CA GLU A 73 1.27 -4.39 -11.32
C GLU A 73 1.74 -5.29 -10.18
N LEU A 74 2.81 -6.04 -10.42
CA LEU A 74 3.52 -6.81 -9.40
C LEU A 74 4.61 -5.94 -8.78
N ARG A 75 4.39 -5.48 -7.54
CA ARG A 75 5.41 -4.83 -6.74
C ARG A 75 6.09 -5.85 -5.84
N GLU A 76 7.31 -6.25 -6.22
CA GLU A 76 8.18 -7.05 -5.37
C GLU A 76 8.62 -6.21 -4.17
N VAL A 77 8.25 -6.65 -2.96
CA VAL A 77 8.73 -6.07 -1.71
C VAL A 77 9.98 -6.83 -1.27
N ALA A 78 11.08 -6.11 -1.04
CA ALA A 78 12.34 -6.69 -0.57
C ALA A 78 12.25 -7.43 0.79
N LYS A 79 11.12 -7.31 1.49
CA LYS A 79 10.85 -8.00 2.75
C LYS A 79 9.37 -8.35 2.86
N LEU A 80 9.09 -9.63 3.09
CA LEU A 80 7.80 -10.08 3.58
C LEU A 80 7.58 -9.48 4.98
N THR A 81 6.72 -8.48 5.11
CA THR A 81 6.23 -8.06 6.42
C THR A 81 5.32 -9.18 6.92
N PRO A 82 5.70 -9.95 7.96
CA PRO A 82 4.78 -10.92 8.53
C PRO A 82 3.57 -10.13 9.04
N GLY A 83 2.37 -10.53 8.63
CA GLY A 83 1.15 -9.83 8.98
C GLY A 83 1.10 -9.46 10.47
N GLU A 84 0.55 -8.28 10.76
CA GLU A 84 0.42 -7.63 12.09
C GLU A 84 -0.17 -8.49 13.22
N ASN A 85 -0.58 -9.73 12.93
CA ASN A 85 -1.32 -10.62 13.80
C ASN A 85 -0.50 -11.77 14.41
N VAL A 86 0.81 -11.87 14.16
CA VAL A 86 1.64 -12.80 14.93
C VAL A 86 2.09 -12.08 16.20
N LYS A 87 1.53 -12.48 17.35
CA LYS A 87 2.03 -12.10 18.69
C LYS A 87 3.48 -12.58 18.85
N THR A 88 4.40 -11.86 18.23
CA THR A 88 5.83 -12.10 18.34
C THR A 88 6.22 -11.72 19.77
N PRO A 89 6.83 -12.65 20.54
CA PRO A 89 7.34 -12.34 21.87
C PRO A 89 8.20 -11.09 21.85
N PHE A 90 8.15 -10.27 22.90
CA PHE A 90 8.93 -9.02 22.99
C PHE A 90 10.41 -9.21 22.60
N PHE A 91 11.00 -10.32 23.04
CA PHE A 91 12.37 -10.71 22.70
C PHE A 91 12.58 -11.00 21.20
N ALA A 92 11.60 -11.55 20.49
CA ALA A 92 11.67 -11.77 19.04
C ALA A 92 11.57 -10.45 18.27
N LYS A 93 10.77 -9.49 18.75
CA LYS A 93 10.72 -8.14 18.19
C LYS A 93 12.05 -7.40 18.40
N LEU A 94 12.65 -7.53 19.59
CA LEU A 94 13.96 -6.94 19.89
C LEU A 94 15.08 -7.56 19.03
N ALA A 95 15.11 -8.88 18.89
CA ALA A 95 16.09 -9.57 18.06
C ALA A 95 15.98 -9.17 16.58
N ASN A 96 14.75 -9.05 16.06
CA ASN A 96 14.51 -8.55 14.70
C ASN A 96 14.87 -7.08 14.54
N ALA A 97 14.58 -6.23 15.54
CA ALA A 97 15.01 -4.84 15.52
C ALA A 97 16.54 -4.70 15.51
N PHE A 98 17.24 -5.53 16.28
CA PHE A 98 18.70 -5.55 16.31
C PHE A 98 19.30 -6.03 14.98
N LYS A 99 18.75 -7.10 14.39
CA LYS A 99 19.17 -7.58 13.07
C LYS A 99 18.92 -6.55 11.97
N ASN A 100 17.79 -5.85 12.03
CA ASN A 100 17.48 -4.76 11.11
C ASN A 100 18.42 -3.56 11.33
N SER A 101 18.73 -3.21 12.58
CA SER A 101 19.68 -2.15 12.90
C SER A 101 21.07 -2.43 12.36
N ILE A 102 21.56 -3.67 12.46
CA ILE A 102 22.85 -4.08 11.87
C ILE A 102 22.82 -3.96 10.35
N TYR A 103 21.72 -4.36 9.69
CA TYR A 103 21.59 -4.24 8.24
C TYR A 103 21.67 -2.77 7.78
N TYR A 104 20.93 -1.87 8.43
CA TYR A 104 21.02 -0.44 8.13
C TYR A 104 22.40 0.13 8.47
N PHE A 105 23.02 -0.31 9.57
CA PHE A 105 24.39 0.10 9.92
C PHE A 105 25.39 -0.29 8.82
N THR A 106 25.32 -1.53 8.31
CA THR A 106 26.20 -1.97 7.21
C THR A 106 25.97 -1.21 5.92
N GLN A 107 24.73 -0.79 5.64
CA GLN A 107 24.43 0.02 4.45
C GLN A 107 24.92 1.47 4.58
N ASN A 108 25.00 2.01 5.80
CA ASN A 108 25.47 3.37 6.06
C ASN A 108 26.99 3.46 6.30
N ILE A 109 27.72 2.34 6.35
CA ILE A 109 29.17 2.32 6.55
C ILE A 109 29.91 3.06 5.43
N GLU A 110 29.42 2.97 4.20
CA GLU A 110 30.00 3.64 3.03
C GLU A 110 29.84 5.16 3.15
N SER A 111 28.64 5.62 3.49
CA SER A 111 28.37 7.04 3.75
C SER A 111 29.18 7.59 4.93
N PHE A 112 29.41 6.78 5.96
CA PHE A 112 30.27 7.15 7.09
C PHE A 112 31.73 7.31 6.67
N LEU A 113 32.27 6.39 5.87
CA LEU A 113 33.64 6.48 5.35
C LEU A 113 33.83 7.71 4.45
N ILE A 114 32.87 7.99 3.58
CA ILE A 114 32.86 9.19 2.74
C ILE A 114 32.81 10.46 3.61
N SER A 115 32.00 10.44 4.67
CA SER A 115 31.89 11.57 5.60
C SER A 115 33.22 11.91 6.28
N ILE A 116 34.01 10.90 6.69
CA ILE A 116 35.36 11.12 7.26
C ILE A 116 36.26 11.86 6.28
N ILE A 117 36.21 11.52 4.99
CA ILE A 117 37.01 12.18 3.96
C ILE A 117 36.57 13.64 3.77
N TYR A 118 35.26 13.90 3.78
CA TYR A 118 34.72 15.27 3.72
C TYR A 118 35.08 16.12 4.93
N PHE A 119 35.15 15.54 6.13
CA PHE A 119 35.49 16.26 7.36
C PHE A 119 37.01 16.39 7.60
N LEU A 120 37.84 15.63 6.88
CA LEU A 120 39.30 15.68 6.95
C LEU A 120 39.90 17.10 6.86
N PRO A 121 39.50 17.98 5.91
CA PRO A 121 40.04 19.35 5.84
C PRO A 121 39.73 20.18 7.08
N TYR A 122 38.54 20.03 7.67
CA TYR A 122 38.16 20.71 8.90
C TYR A 122 38.95 20.19 10.11
N GLY A 123 39.22 18.88 10.15
CA GLY A 123 40.09 18.26 11.16
C GLY A 123 41.52 18.81 11.12
N ILE A 124 42.09 18.98 9.93
CA ILE A 124 43.42 19.58 9.75
C ILE A 124 43.43 21.02 10.28
N ILE A 125 42.42 21.83 9.97
CA ILE A 125 42.29 23.21 10.47
C ILE A 125 42.24 23.23 12.01
N LEU A 126 41.49 22.34 12.64
CA LEU A 126 41.42 22.23 14.10
C LEU A 126 42.77 21.86 14.74
N VAL A 127 43.50 20.91 14.16
CA VAL A 127 44.83 20.52 14.65
C VAL A 127 45.82 21.68 14.52
N VAL A 128 45.81 22.40 13.40
CA VAL A 128 46.66 23.58 13.18
C VAL A 128 46.29 24.69 14.17
N ALA A 129 45.01 24.98 14.36
CA ALA A 129 44.54 25.97 15.33
C ALA A 129 44.96 25.60 16.76
N ALA A 130 44.76 24.36 17.17
CA ALA A 130 45.17 23.86 18.48
C ALA A 130 46.70 23.94 18.67
N PHE A 131 47.49 23.64 17.64
CA PHE A 131 48.95 23.76 17.66
C PHE A 131 49.41 25.22 17.81
N VAL A 132 48.80 26.16 17.07
CA VAL A 132 49.11 27.59 17.14
C VAL A 132 48.75 28.14 18.52
N ILE A 133 47.54 27.85 19.02
CA ILE A 133 47.09 28.27 20.35
C ILE A 133 48.01 27.69 21.44
N GLY A 134 48.34 26.39 21.36
CA GLY A 134 49.26 25.72 22.29
C GLY A 134 50.66 26.34 22.30
N ARG A 135 51.18 26.75 21.12
CA ARG A 135 52.47 27.44 21.01
C ARG A 135 52.44 28.85 21.62
N PHE A 136 51.34 29.58 21.43
CA PHE A 136 51.16 30.92 22.02
C PHE A 136 51.04 30.87 23.54
N ILE A 137 50.33 29.88 24.09
CA ILE A 137 50.20 29.69 25.54
C ILE A 137 51.55 29.26 26.15
N ARG A 138 52.30 28.37 25.48
CA ARG A 138 53.66 27.99 25.93
C ARG A 138 54.63 29.16 25.91
N LYS A 139 54.62 30.02 24.88
CA LYS A 139 55.47 31.22 24.82
C LYS A 139 55.17 32.26 25.89
N LYS A 140 53.94 32.35 26.39
CA LYS A 140 53.60 33.24 27.52
C LYS A 140 54.11 32.72 28.88
N LYS A 141 54.37 31.41 29.01
CA LYS A 141 54.93 30.84 30.24
C LYS A 141 56.42 31.16 30.43
N ASP A 142 57.15 31.42 29.35
CA ASP A 142 58.59 31.79 29.37
C ASP A 142 58.85 33.31 29.52
N ARG A 143 57.80 34.13 29.66
CA ARG A 143 57.90 35.58 29.93
C ARG A 143 56.89 36.04 30.98
N LEU A 144 56.89 35.38 32.14
CA LEU A 144 56.32 35.96 33.35
C LEU A 144 57.48 36.49 34.21
N PRO A 145 57.61 37.81 34.42
CA PRO A 145 58.51 38.34 35.43
C PRO A 145 58.03 37.88 36.81
N ILE A 146 58.96 37.39 37.63
CA ILE A 146 58.72 37.14 39.06
C ILE A 146 58.49 38.52 39.71
N ILE A 147 57.23 38.89 39.93
CA ILE A 147 56.90 40.08 40.72
C ILE A 147 56.99 39.68 42.19
N GLY A 148 58.10 40.12 42.78
CA GLY A 148 58.31 40.57 44.16
C GLY A 148 57.39 40.02 45.25
N LYS A 149 57.95 39.15 46.08
CA LYS A 149 57.48 38.90 47.45
C LYS A 149 57.91 40.08 48.32
N LYS A 150 56.88 40.74 48.86
CA LYS A 150 56.83 41.81 49.85
C LYS A 150 57.88 41.74 50.97
N ASP A 151 58.55 42.88 51.13
CA ASP A 151 59.20 43.51 52.27
C ASP A 151 58.99 42.88 53.66
N GLY A 152 60.11 42.67 54.34
CA GLY A 152 60.20 42.46 55.78
C GLY A 152 61.55 42.98 56.28
N GLU A 153 61.54 44.21 56.79
CA GLU A 153 62.28 44.74 57.95
C GLU A 153 61.84 46.18 58.23
#